data_AF-A0A957U7E7-F1
#
_entry.id   AF-A0A957U7E7-F1
#
_cell.length_a   1.000
_cell.length_b   1.000
_cell.length_c   1.000
_cell.angle_alpha   90.00
_cell.angle_beta   90.00
_cell.angle_gamma   90.00
#
_symmetry.space_group_name_H-M   'P 1'
#
loop_
_entity.id
_entity.type
_entity.pdbx_description
1 polymer ?
#
loop_
_entity_poly.entity_id
_entity_poly.type
_entity_poly.pdbx_seq_one_letter_code
_entity_poly.pdbx_strand_id
1 'polypeptide(L)'
;MNTLQITDDLDLLLAVLPDRIREVLAQSERKGNLIEVIMDLGRLPEARFTDGELVLSKHEITLDDLRMVVERVGDFGTDNRAGIER
;
A
#
# COMPACT_ATOMS: atom_id res chain seq x y z
N MET A 1 -10.72 -9.03 -15.76
CA MET A 1 -9.52 -9.17 -14.90
C MET A 1 -9.72 -10.39 -13.99
N ASN A 2 -8.69 -11.20 -13.77
CA ASN A 2 -8.76 -12.45 -13.00
C ASN A 2 -8.56 -12.15 -11.50
N THR A 3 -9.40 -12.69 -10.60
CA THR A 3 -9.37 -12.42 -9.14
C THR A 3 -8.02 -12.71 -8.47
N LEU A 4 -7.22 -13.60 -9.08
CA LEU A 4 -5.87 -13.95 -8.62
C LEU A 4 -4.88 -12.77 -8.73
N GLN A 5 -4.92 -11.99 -9.82
CA GLN A 5 -4.04 -10.81 -9.97
C GLN A 5 -4.38 -9.73 -8.95
N ILE A 6 -5.67 -9.45 -8.75
CA ILE A 6 -6.13 -8.42 -7.79
C ILE A 6 -5.62 -8.70 -6.36
N THR A 7 -5.52 -9.98 -6.00
CA THR A 7 -5.04 -10.38 -4.67
C THR A 7 -3.51 -10.28 -4.57
N ASP A 8 -2.79 -10.58 -5.65
CA ASP A 8 -1.33 -10.49 -5.73
C ASP A 8 -0.84 -9.03 -5.68
N ASP A 9 -1.45 -8.15 -6.48
CA ASP A 9 -1.15 -6.71 -6.50
C ASP A 9 -1.39 -6.05 -5.13
N LEU A 10 -2.42 -6.50 -4.41
CA LEU A 10 -2.71 -6.03 -3.05
C LEU A 10 -1.67 -6.49 -2.04
N ASP A 11 -1.20 -7.73 -2.12
CA ASP A 11 -0.17 -8.25 -1.21
C ASP A 11 1.16 -7.50 -1.39
N LEU A 12 1.53 -7.23 -2.65
CA LEU A 12 2.69 -6.40 -3.01
C LEU A 12 2.59 -4.98 -2.45
N LEU A 13 1.41 -4.34 -2.56
CA LEU A 13 1.17 -3.04 -1.94
C LEU A 13 1.32 -3.12 -0.42
N LEU A 14 0.73 -4.11 0.23
CA LEU A 14 0.81 -4.26 1.69
C LEU A 14 2.25 -4.49 2.17
N ALA A 15 3.08 -5.16 1.38
CA ALA A 15 4.46 -5.45 1.73
C ALA A 15 5.37 -4.20 1.79
N VAL A 16 5.06 -3.15 1.03
CA VAL A 16 5.85 -1.90 1.03
C VAL A 16 5.44 -0.93 2.13
N LEU A 17 4.24 -1.05 2.68
CA LEU A 17 3.69 -0.10 3.65
C LEU A 17 4.29 -0.28 5.06
N PRO A 18 4.35 0.79 5.88
CA PRO A 18 4.69 0.68 7.29
C PRO A 18 3.74 -0.27 8.04
N ASP A 19 4.24 -1.02 9.02
CA ASP A 19 3.47 -2.07 9.70
C ASP A 19 2.13 -1.57 10.24
N ARG A 20 2.12 -0.39 10.88
CA ARG A 20 0.89 0.20 11.44
C ARG A 20 -0.21 0.46 10.41
N ILE A 21 0.15 0.69 9.15
CA ILE A 21 -0.79 0.91 8.04
C ILE A 21 -1.21 -0.43 7.47
N ARG A 22 -0.23 -1.30 7.23
CA ARG A 22 -0.43 -2.65 6.70
C ARG A 22 -1.38 -3.46 7.58
N GLU A 23 -1.20 -3.45 8.89
CA GLU A 23 -2.01 -4.23 9.82
C GLU A 23 -3.50 -3.85 9.77
N VAL A 24 -3.81 -2.56 9.70
CA VAL A 24 -5.19 -2.07 9.61
C VAL A 24 -5.84 -2.47 8.28
N LEU A 25 -5.09 -2.36 7.18
CA LEU A 25 -5.58 -2.77 5.86
C LEU A 25 -5.76 -4.29 5.73
N ALA A 26 -4.83 -5.07 6.27
CA ALA A 26 -4.86 -6.53 6.22
C ALA A 26 -6.05 -7.11 7.02
N GLN A 27 -6.44 -6.45 8.11
CA GLN A 27 -7.59 -6.81 8.93
C GLN A 27 -8.93 -6.27 8.39
N SER A 28 -8.89 -5.37 7.40
CA SER A 28 -10.11 -4.81 6.82
C SER A 28 -10.82 -5.84 5.93
N GLU A 29 -12.08 -6.12 6.25
CA GLU A 29 -12.96 -6.94 5.39
C GLU A 29 -13.20 -6.28 4.02
N ARG A 30 -12.94 -4.97 3.91
CA ARG A 30 -13.12 -4.16 2.69
C ARG A 30 -11.89 -4.15 1.78
N LYS A 31 -10.86 -4.93 2.07
CA LYS A 31 -9.57 -4.91 1.33
C LYS A 31 -9.70 -5.10 -0.18
N GLY A 32 -10.69 -5.90 -0.65
CA GLY A 32 -10.97 -6.10 -2.08
C GLY A 32 -11.57 -4.87 -2.79
N ASN A 33 -12.01 -3.87 -2.03
CA ASN A 33 -12.58 -2.61 -2.52
C ASN A 33 -11.60 -1.43 -2.38
N LEU A 34 -10.35 -1.68 -1.97
CA LEU A 34 -9.34 -0.64 -1.80
C LEU A 34 -9.03 0.01 -3.15
N ILE A 35 -9.05 1.34 -3.18
CA ILE A 35 -8.72 2.16 -4.36
C ILE A 35 -7.32 2.73 -4.22
N GLU A 36 -7.02 3.36 -3.10
CA GLU A 36 -5.74 4.03 -2.85
C GLU A 36 -5.44 4.15 -1.36
N VAL A 37 -4.15 4.28 -1.03
CA VAL A 37 -3.63 4.61 0.29
C VAL A 37 -2.92 5.96 0.19
N ILE A 38 -3.38 6.93 0.96
CA ILE A 38 -2.87 8.31 0.97
C ILE A 38 -1.89 8.44 2.15
N MET A 39 -0.66 8.85 1.85
CA MET A 39 0.41 9.05 2.82
C MET A 39 1.05 10.43 2.64
N ASP A 40 0.32 11.48 3.01
CA ASP A 40 0.85 12.84 2.94
C ASP A 40 1.69 13.19 4.17
N LEU A 41 2.89 13.73 3.96
CA LEU A 41 3.79 14.15 5.04
C LEU A 41 3.10 15.14 5.99
N GLY A 42 3.10 14.82 7.29
CA GLY A 42 2.45 15.65 8.32
C GLY A 42 0.94 15.53 8.37
N ARG A 43 0.35 14.48 7.77
CA ARG A 43 -1.08 14.16 7.86
C ARG A 43 -1.31 12.75 8.37
N LEU A 44 -2.50 12.49 8.88
CA LEU A 44 -2.90 11.12 9.22
C LEU A 44 -3.07 10.32 7.91
N PRO A 45 -2.58 9.07 7.85
CA PRO A 45 -2.75 8.24 6.67
C PRO A 45 -4.19 7.77 6.52
N GLU A 46 -4.64 7.67 5.27
CA GLU A 46 -6.02 7.36 4.92
C GLU A 46 -6.07 6.30 3.82
N ALA A 47 -7.05 5.42 3.85
CA ALA A 47 -7.39 4.53 2.76
C ALA A 47 -8.72 4.92 2.17
N ARG A 48 -8.80 4.95 0.84
CA ARG A 48 -10.05 5.14 0.12
C ARG A 48 -10.49 3.81 -0.47
N PHE A 49 -11.76 3.50 -0.25
CA PHE A 49 -12.45 2.34 -0.79
C PHE A 49 -13.61 2.82 -1.67
N THR A 50 -14.20 1.91 -2.44
CA THR A 50 -15.37 2.23 -3.29
C THR A 50 -16.57 2.77 -2.50
N ASP A 51 -16.70 2.41 -1.24
CA ASP A 51 -17.81 2.77 -0.36
C ASP A 51 -17.44 3.75 0.77
N GLY A 52 -16.24 4.35 0.74
CA GLY A 52 -15.85 5.40 1.69
C GLY A 52 -14.37 5.39 2.08
N GLU A 53 -14.01 6.13 3.11
CA GLU A 53 -12.63 6.31 3.59
C GLU A 53 -12.41 5.79 5.01
N LEU A 54 -11.16 5.50 5.35
CA LEU A 54 -10.74 5.04 6.68
C LEU A 54 -9.39 5.66 7.06
N VAL A 55 -9.32 6.30 8.22
CA VAL A 55 -8.05 6.71 8.84
C VAL A 55 -7.31 5.48 9.36
N LEU A 56 -6.08 5.29 8.91
CA LEU A 56 -5.29 4.06 9.14
C LEU A 56 -4.40 4.15 10.38
N SER A 57 -4.15 5.36 10.89
CA SER A 57 -3.31 5.57 12.07
C SER A 57 -3.69 6.87 12.77
N LYS A 58 -3.48 6.92 14.08
CA LYS A 58 -3.60 8.14 14.89
C LYS A 58 -2.33 9.01 14.87
N HIS A 59 -1.25 8.50 14.28
CA HIS A 59 0.01 9.19 14.09
C HIS A 59 0.11 9.70 12.66
N GLU A 60 0.59 10.93 12.52
CA GLU A 60 0.91 11.55 11.24
C GLU A 60 2.01 10.78 10.51
N ILE A 61 2.00 10.86 9.19
CA ILE A 61 3.07 10.35 8.34
C ILE A 61 4.31 11.22 8.53
N THR A 62 5.41 10.54 8.80
CA THR A 62 6.73 11.15 8.92
C THR A 62 7.52 10.99 7.63
N LEU A 63 8.62 11.75 7.52
CA LEU A 63 9.54 11.60 6.39
C LEU A 63 10.20 10.20 6.37
N ASP A 64 10.41 9.61 7.55
CA ASP A 64 10.97 8.26 7.70
C ASP A 64 10.04 7.20 7.09
N ASP A 65 8.74 7.34 7.32
CA ASP A 65 7.73 6.45 6.72
C ASP A 65 7.75 6.49 5.20
N LEU A 66 7.85 7.69 4.63
CA LEU A 66 7.92 7.86 3.18
C LEU A 66 9.22 7.28 2.61
N ARG A 67 10.35 7.48 3.30
CA ARG A 67 11.63 6.89 2.90
C ARG A 67 11.56 5.37 2.90
N MET A 68 11.03 4.78 3.97
CA MET A 68 10.84 3.34 4.09
C MET A 68 10.01 2.77 2.93
N VAL A 69 8.89 3.43 2.59
CA VAL A 69 8.05 3.01 1.45
C VAL A 69 8.83 3.11 0.14
N VAL A 70 9.51 4.23 -0.11
CA VAL A 70 10.29 4.44 -1.35
C VAL A 70 11.42 3.41 -1.48
N GLU A 71 12.14 3.12 -0.40
CA GLU A 71 13.22 2.11 -0.39
C GLU A 71 12.66 0.71 -0.68
N ARG A 72 11.56 0.33 -0.02
CA ARG A 72 10.92 -0.97 -0.25
C ARG A 72 10.42 -1.08 -1.69
N VAL A 73 9.70 -0.06 -2.21
CA VAL A 73 9.25 -0.05 -3.61
C VAL A 73 10.44 -0.17 -4.59
N GLY A 74 11.57 0.47 -4.28
CA GLY A 74 12.80 0.35 -5.05
C GLY A 74 13.37 -1.07 -5.09
N ASP A 75 13.35 -1.78 -3.95
CA ASP A 75 13.76 -3.18 -3.80
C ASP A 75 12.85 -4.14 -4.58
N PHE A 76 11.52 -3.93 -4.52
CA PHE A 76 10.56 -4.65 -5.36
C PHE A 76 10.75 -4.37 -6.87
N GLY A 77 11.11 -3.13 -7.22
CA GLY A 77 11.28 -2.69 -8.60
C GLY A 77 12.53 -3.24 -9.32
N THR A 78 13.53 -3.73 -8.58
CA THR A 78 14.72 -4.36 -9.15
C THR A 78 14.49 -5.78 -9.67
N ASP A 79 13.43 -6.47 -9.21
CA ASP A 79 13.09 -7.83 -9.67
C ASP A 79 11.97 -7.82 -10.75
N ASN A 80 11.08 -6.82 -10.75
CA ASN A 80 9.98 -6.68 -11.72
C ASN A 80 10.35 -6.02 -13.08
N ARG A 81 11.64 -5.97 -13.45
CA ARG A 81 12.11 -5.59 -14.81
C ARG A 81 12.56 -6.78 -15.68
N ALA A 82 12.30 -8.01 -15.28
CA ALA A 82 12.53 -9.18 -16.15
C ALA A 82 11.37 -9.38 -17.15
N GLY A 83 11.33 -8.56 -18.21
CA GLY A 83 10.48 -8.86 -19.36
C GLY A 83 10.21 -7.70 -20.29
N ILE A 84 11.15 -7.40 -21.21
CA ILE A 84 10.98 -7.59 -22.66
C ILE A 84 12.40 -7.74 -23.22
N GLU A 85 12.90 -8.97 -23.29
CA GLU A 85 13.89 -9.33 -24.30
C GLU A 85 13.12 -9.92 -25.49
N ARG A 86 13.16 -9.21 -26.61
CA ARG A 86 13.00 -9.78 -27.95
C ARG A 86 14.09 -9.20 -28.84
#